data_AF-A0A1H8C5Y5-F1
#
_entry.id   AF-A0A1H8C5Y5-F1
#
_cell.length_a   1.000
_cell.length_b   1.000
_cell.length_c   1.000
_cell.angle_alpha   90.00
_cell.angle_beta   90.00
_cell.angle_gamma   90.00
#
_symmetry.space_group_name_H-M   'P 1'
#
loop_
_entity.id
_entity.type
_entity.pdbx_description
1 polymer ?
#
loop_
_entity_poly.entity_id
_entity_poly.type
_entity_poly.pdbx_seq_one_letter_code
_entity_poly.pdbx_strand_id
1 'polypeptide(L)'
;MRILALSLAAVAAATCLSACQTLTPEQRRAADETQCLHYGFRRGTDGFAACLQRIDLYRRAQARYDSDMLMMQMAYDLDQPYYGRRYWRHW
;
A
#
# COMPACT_ATOMS: atom_id res chain seq x y z
N MET A 1 -21.13 22.75 25.90
CA MET A 1 -20.63 23.39 24.65
C MET A 1 -19.18 23.06 24.34
N ARG A 2 -18.22 23.17 25.27
CA ARG A 2 -16.79 22.84 25.02
C ARG A 2 -16.55 21.37 24.59
N ILE A 3 -17.25 20.42 25.20
CA ILE A 3 -17.17 19.00 24.86
C ILE A 3 -17.72 18.71 23.45
N LEU A 4 -18.77 19.43 23.04
CA LEU A 4 -19.35 19.33 21.69
C LEU A 4 -18.39 19.91 20.63
N ALA A 5 -17.71 21.01 20.94
CA ALA A 5 -16.71 21.60 20.05
C ALA A 5 -15.48 20.68 19.88
N LEU A 6 -15.02 20.05 20.96
CA LEU A 6 -13.88 19.11 20.92
C LEU A 6 -14.22 17.83 20.14
N SER A 7 -15.42 17.30 20.31
CA SER A 7 -15.87 16.13 19.54
C SER A 7 -16.01 16.44 18.04
N LEU A 8 -16.56 17.62 17.69
CA LEU A 8 -16.63 18.04 16.28
C LEU A 8 -15.23 18.21 15.66
N ALA A 9 -14.29 18.81 16.39
CA ALA A 9 -12.92 19.00 15.93
C ALA A 9 -12.19 17.65 15.73
N ALA A 10 -12.41 16.68 16.62
CA ALA A 10 -11.84 15.35 16.51
C ALA A 10 -12.39 14.58 15.30
N VAL A 11 -13.70 14.67 15.05
CA VAL A 11 -14.32 14.05 13.86
C VAL A 11 -13.80 14.70 12.57
N ALA A 12 -13.74 16.03 12.52
CA ALA A 12 -13.22 16.75 11.35
C ALA A 12 -11.74 16.39 11.07
N ALA A 13 -10.92 16.26 12.10
CA ALA A 13 -9.54 15.82 11.96
C ALA A 13 -9.48 14.38 11.41
N ALA A 14 -10.24 13.45 11.97
CA ALA A 14 -10.26 12.06 11.50
C ALA A 14 -10.70 11.93 10.03
N THR A 15 -11.67 12.74 9.57
CA THR A 15 -12.09 12.76 8.17
C THR A 15 -11.03 13.34 7.23
N CYS A 16 -10.31 14.38 7.66
CA CYS A 16 -9.22 14.95 6.87
C CYS A 16 -8.03 13.98 6.74
N LEU A 17 -7.68 13.25 7.81
CA LEU A 17 -6.58 12.26 7.74
C LEU A 17 -6.92 11.03 6.89
N SER A 18 -8.18 10.59 6.87
CA SER A 18 -8.61 9.41 6.09
C SER A 18 -8.81 9.69 4.59
N ALA A 19 -9.13 10.94 4.23
CA ALA A 19 -9.32 11.34 2.83
C ALA A 19 -8.03 11.24 1.97
N CYS A 20 -6.85 11.41 2.57
CA CYS A 20 -5.58 11.29 1.83
C CYS A 20 -5.13 9.84 1.56
N GLN A 21 -5.72 8.84 2.24
CA GLN A 21 -5.20 7.47 2.25
C GLN A 21 -6.15 6.45 1.61
N THR A 22 -7.33 6.88 1.14
CA THR A 22 -8.39 5.96 0.70
C THR A 22 -8.79 6.21 -0.74
N LEU A 23 -8.03 5.68 -1.69
CA LEU A 23 -8.58 5.40 -3.01
C LEU A 23 -9.71 4.39 -2.82
N THR A 24 -10.95 4.82 -3.09
CA THR A 24 -12.11 3.91 -3.03
C THR A 24 -11.92 2.77 -4.05
N PRO A 25 -12.47 1.57 -3.79
CA PRO A 25 -12.33 0.44 -4.71
C PRO A 25 -12.83 0.77 -6.12
N GLU A 26 -13.88 1.60 -6.23
CA GLU A 26 -14.43 2.03 -7.51
C GLU A 26 -13.53 3.02 -8.26
N GLN A 27 -12.99 4.03 -7.57
CA GLN A 27 -12.03 4.95 -8.20
C GLN A 27 -10.79 4.22 -8.69
N ARG A 28 -10.35 3.22 -7.94
CA ARG A 28 -9.22 2.40 -8.31
C ARG A 28 -9.52 1.54 -9.53
N ARG A 29 -10.70 0.96 -9.60
CA ARG A 29 -11.14 0.22 -10.79
C ARG A 29 -11.24 1.13 -12.01
N ALA A 30 -11.77 2.34 -11.87
CA ALA A 30 -11.84 3.32 -12.94
C ALA A 30 -10.44 3.75 -13.44
N ALA A 31 -9.47 3.88 -12.54
CA ALA A 31 -8.07 4.15 -12.90
C ALA A 31 -7.45 2.98 -13.67
N ASP A 32 -7.64 1.74 -13.19
CA ASP A 32 -7.14 0.53 -13.86
C ASP A 32 -7.77 0.37 -15.26
N GLU A 33 -9.08 0.64 -15.41
CA GLU A 33 -9.76 0.65 -16.71
C GLU A 33 -9.17 1.72 -17.64
N THR A 34 -8.95 2.93 -17.14
CA THR A 34 -8.37 4.03 -17.92
C THR A 34 -6.97 3.67 -18.41
N GLN A 35 -6.15 3.04 -17.56
CA GLN A 35 -4.82 2.59 -17.92
C GLN A 35 -4.85 1.51 -19.01
N CYS A 36 -5.74 0.51 -18.91
CA CYS A 36 -5.90 -0.51 -19.95
C CYS A 36 -6.40 0.09 -21.27
N LEU A 37 -7.28 1.10 -21.24
CA LEU A 37 -7.68 1.84 -22.43
C LEU A 37 -6.49 2.58 -23.06
N HIS A 38 -5.64 3.22 -22.26
CA HIS A 38 -4.43 3.90 -22.74
C HIS A 38 -3.42 2.95 -23.39
N TYR A 39 -3.33 1.70 -22.91
CA TYR A 39 -2.52 0.66 -23.55
C TYR A 39 -3.12 0.14 -24.86
N GLY A 40 -4.31 0.59 -25.25
CA GLY A 40 -4.96 0.22 -26.51
C GLY A 40 -5.90 -0.98 -26.41
N PHE A 41 -6.15 -1.50 -25.21
CA PHE A 41 -7.13 -2.57 -25.04
C PHE A 41 -8.56 -2.03 -25.19
N ARG A 42 -9.41 -2.78 -25.89
CA ARG A 42 -10.83 -2.44 -26.05
C ARG A 42 -11.67 -3.08 -24.96
N ARG A 43 -12.62 -2.34 -24.38
CA ARG A 43 -13.58 -2.86 -23.39
C ARG A 43 -14.31 -4.09 -23.94
N GLY A 44 -14.63 -5.03 -23.05
CA GLY A 44 -15.36 -6.24 -23.40
C GLY A 44 -14.55 -7.29 -24.17
N THR A 45 -13.22 -7.16 -24.23
CA THR A 45 -12.34 -8.17 -24.83
C THR A 45 -11.59 -8.96 -23.76
N ASP A 46 -11.18 -10.18 -24.09
CA ASP A 46 -10.33 -10.98 -23.21
C ASP A 46 -8.99 -10.29 -22.91
N GLY A 47 -8.45 -9.54 -23.87
CA GLY A 47 -7.25 -8.73 -23.69
C GLY A 47 -7.42 -7.66 -22.62
N PHE A 48 -8.59 -7.02 -22.56
CA PHE A 48 -8.91 -6.03 -21.53
C PHE A 48 -9.07 -6.67 -20.15
N ALA A 49 -9.74 -7.83 -20.06
CA ALA A 49 -9.83 -8.59 -18.82
C ALA A 49 -8.45 -9.06 -18.32
N ALA A 50 -7.59 -9.52 -19.22
CA ALA A 50 -6.22 -9.94 -18.90
C ALA A 50 -5.34 -8.75 -18.45
N CYS A 51 -5.52 -7.57 -19.04
CA CYS A 51 -4.85 -6.35 -18.60
C CYS A 51 -5.21 -6.01 -17.15
N LEU A 52 -6.51 -5.94 -16.83
CA LEU A 52 -6.99 -5.67 -15.48
C LEU A 52 -6.49 -6.73 -14.48
N GLN A 53 -6.57 -8.01 -14.84
CA GLN A 53 -6.09 -9.10 -14.01
C GLN A 53 -4.59 -8.96 -13.70
N ARG A 54 -3.77 -8.59 -14.68
CA ARG A 54 -2.33 -8.42 -14.50
C ARG A 54 -1.98 -7.26 -13.58
N ILE A 55 -2.71 -6.14 -13.67
CA ILE A 55 -2.56 -5.02 -12.74
C ILE A 55 -2.87 -5.48 -11.30
N ASP A 56 -3.94 -6.24 -11.09
CA ASP A 56 -4.30 -6.76 -9.77
C ASP A 56 -3.21 -7.71 -9.23
N LEU A 57 -2.70 -8.61 -10.07
CA LEU A 57 -1.64 -9.54 -9.68
C LEU A 57 -0.34 -8.83 -9.29
N TYR A 58 0.11 -7.85 -10.08
CA TYR A 58 1.34 -7.09 -9.79
C TYR A 58 1.26 -6.40 -8.44
N ARG A 59 0.11 -5.78 -8.18
CA ARG A 59 -0.20 -5.10 -6.93
C ARG A 59 -0.26 -6.06 -5.74
N ARG A 60 -0.83 -7.26 -5.89
CA ARG A 60 -0.77 -8.30 -4.84
C ARG A 60 0.65 -8.78 -4.59
N ALA A 61 1.46 -8.89 -5.63
CA ALA A 61 2.88 -9.23 -5.50
C ALA A 61 3.64 -8.15 -4.74
N GLN A 62 3.39 -6.88 -5.04
CA GLN A 62 3.97 -5.74 -4.30
C GLN A 62 3.57 -5.78 -2.82
N ALA A 63 2.29 -6.01 -2.51
CA ALA A 63 1.84 -6.08 -1.12
C ALA A 63 2.50 -7.22 -0.34
N ARG A 64 2.77 -8.37 -0.98
CA ARG A 64 3.54 -9.47 -0.37
C ARG A 64 4.99 -9.07 -0.15
N TYR A 65 5.64 -8.46 -1.15
CA TYR A 65 7.01 -7.98 -1.03
C TYR A 65 7.17 -6.96 0.10
N ASP A 66 6.26 -5.98 0.20
CA ASP A 66 6.28 -4.94 1.23
C ASP A 66 6.11 -5.56 2.62
N SER A 67 5.21 -6.55 2.75
CA SER A 67 5.04 -7.35 3.97
C SER A 67 6.32 -8.08 4.34
N ASP A 68 6.94 -8.79 3.39
CA ASP A 68 8.16 -9.56 3.64
C ASP A 68 9.31 -8.64 4.05
N MET A 69 9.44 -7.47 3.42
CA MET A 69 10.44 -6.46 3.78
C MET A 69 10.20 -5.90 5.19
N LEU A 70 8.95 -5.65 5.57
CA LEU A 70 8.60 -5.26 6.94
C LEU A 70 8.97 -6.34 7.96
N MET A 71 8.68 -7.61 7.66
CA MET A 71 9.03 -8.75 8.52
C MET A 71 10.55 -8.93 8.64
N MET A 72 11.28 -8.72 7.55
CA MET A 72 12.74 -8.77 7.55
C MET A 72 13.33 -7.62 8.37
N GLN A 73 12.83 -6.40 8.19
CA GLN A 73 13.27 -5.23 8.95
C GLN A 73 13.02 -5.41 10.45
N MET A 74 11.81 -5.82 10.85
CA MET A 74 11.53 -6.04 12.27
C MET A 74 12.42 -7.14 12.88
N ALA A 75 12.79 -8.16 12.10
CA ALA A 75 13.71 -9.20 12.57
C ALA A 75 15.11 -8.61 12.83
N TYR A 76 15.61 -7.74 11.96
CA TYR A 76 16.88 -7.03 12.21
C TYR A 76 16.84 -6.14 13.45
N ASP A 77 15.74 -5.41 13.66
CA ASP A 77 15.61 -4.47 14.77
C ASP A 77 15.42 -5.19 16.13
N LEU A 78 14.66 -6.28 16.17
CA LEU A 78 14.43 -7.07 17.37
C LEU A 78 15.63 -7.94 17.74
N ASP A 79 16.39 -8.43 16.75
CA ASP A 79 17.50 -9.37 16.93
C ASP A 79 18.87 -8.74 16.64
N GLN A 80 19.04 -7.49 17.05
CA GLN A 80 20.29 -6.73 16.95
C GLN A 80 21.57 -7.50 17.39
N PRO A 81 21.56 -8.52 18.28
CA PRO A 81 22.76 -9.32 18.57
C PRO A 81 23.18 -10.30 17.46
N TYR A 82 22.29 -10.75 16.57
CA TYR A 82 22.58 -11.86 15.63
C TYR A 82 23.14 -11.44 14.27
N TYR A 83 22.95 -10.18 13.85
CA TYR A 83 23.55 -9.65 12.61
C TYR A 83 24.73 -8.69 12.84
N GLY A 84 25.30 -8.64 14.05
CA GLY A 84 26.41 -7.72 14.32
C GLY A 84 27.08 -7.82 15.68
N ARG A 85 27.86 -8.88 15.94
CA ARG A 85 29.03 -8.77 16.83
C ARG A 85 30.29 -8.63 15.97
N ARG A 86 30.96 -7.48 16.12
CA ARG A 86 32.25 -7.13 15.50
C ARG A 86 33.25 -8.29 15.48
N TYR A 87 33.63 -8.75 14.29
CA TYR A 87 34.76 -9.67 14.07
C TYR A 87 36.13 -8.97 13.98
N TRP A 88 36.27 -7.74 14.50
CA TRP A 88 37.52 -6.99 14.44
C TRP A 88 37.99 -6.60 15.84
N ARG A 89 38.69 -7.52 16.52
CA ARG A 89 39.61 -7.16 17.62
C ARG A 89 40.67 -8.24 17.93
N HIS A 90 41.32 -8.82 16.92
CA HIS A 90 42.58 -9.53 17.10
C HIS A 90 43.49 -9.19 15.93
N TRP A 91 44.49 -8.35 16.19
CA TRP A 91 45.82 -8.19 15.58
C TRP A 91 46.34 -6.84 16.05
#